data_AF-A0A8N4IBR8-F1
#
_entry.id   AF-A0A8N4IBR8-F1
#
_cell.length_a   1.000
_cell.length_b   1.000
_cell.length_c   1.000
_cell.angle_alpha   90.00
_cell.angle_beta   90.00
_cell.angle_gamma   90.00
#
_symmetry.space_group_name_H-M   'P 1'
#
loop_
_entity.id
_entity.type
_entity.pdbx_description
1 polymer ?
#
loop_
_entity_poly.entity_id
_entity_poly.type
_entity_poly.pdbx_seq_one_letter_code
_entity_poly.pdbx_strand_id
1 'polypeptide(L)'
;MDRLVSVDAKELEIEFRPSQRCSSATFRVTNVMHTMAVAVHLSTTRPAAFSILPTAVTVLPPLSSAAFSLVLLPSPSPPLVSPPDSLLVRSALLPTGKPNGPNALLRLFSRPPTAATVFRDADLPVALVGPHVLRSLLKSCDSLEAAFFLSRAASACSPADLAALLLPAAASGNPRLVSALLAAGADPSARRDDRCSALALAIASGSADAVAALLDAGARVEPAAPDLPFHAAAASGRADLISLLAGSCRDPAWAGAAGPDGRTTVHAAAAAGNLDTVRLCITSGGGDPDRADSRGGHTRLYDALGLGDALHRAARGGDVACVRSCLARGAAVDGRDQNGWTALHRAAFKGRIEVVRALIDGGAQLDAVDQEGYTPLRCAVEAGHAEVALCLVAHGARAGLKGFQGLDLLLSKLSLDKNIRAAERASLASSLSPFDKKRVIEA
;
A
#
# COMPACT_ATOMS: atom_id res chain seq x y z
N MET A 1 9.74 -59.48 -2.28
CA MET A 1 8.99 -59.00 -3.46
C MET A 1 8.04 -57.97 -2.90
N ASP A 2 8.39 -56.70 -3.09
CA ASP A 2 7.80 -55.65 -2.27
C ASP A 2 6.62 -54.97 -2.99
N ARG A 3 6.49 -55.25 -4.30
CA ARG A 3 5.39 -54.80 -5.16
C ARG A 3 5.08 -55.86 -6.21
N LEU A 4 3.80 -56.18 -6.41
CA LEU A 4 3.31 -57.04 -7.49
C LEU A 4 2.96 -56.23 -8.75
N VAL A 5 2.77 -54.92 -8.57
CA VAL A 5 2.21 -54.02 -9.56
C VAL A 5 3.02 -52.72 -9.59
N SER A 6 3.19 -52.14 -10.78
CA SER A 6 3.81 -50.82 -10.93
C SER A 6 2.83 -49.81 -11.56
N VAL A 7 2.86 -48.57 -11.09
CA VAL A 7 1.99 -47.48 -11.55
C VAL A 7 2.84 -46.43 -12.25
N ASP A 8 2.35 -45.89 -13.37
CA ASP A 8 3.05 -44.91 -14.21
C ASP A 8 2.96 -43.46 -13.68
N ALA A 9 2.04 -43.19 -12.75
CA ALA A 9 1.86 -41.90 -12.11
C ALA A 9 2.53 -41.87 -10.72
N LYS A 10 3.07 -40.70 -10.34
CA LYS A 10 3.53 -40.40 -8.97
C LYS A 10 2.50 -39.58 -8.18
N GLU A 11 1.67 -38.82 -8.87
CA GLU A 11 0.64 -37.93 -8.33
C GLU A 11 -0.50 -37.82 -9.34
N LEU A 12 -1.72 -37.60 -8.85
CA LEU A 12 -2.93 -37.46 -9.67
C LEU A 12 -3.45 -36.04 -9.61
N GLU A 13 -3.34 -35.30 -10.71
CA GLU A 13 -3.83 -33.93 -10.83
C GLU A 13 -5.26 -33.89 -11.38
N ILE A 14 -6.15 -33.18 -10.68
CA ILE A 14 -7.54 -32.97 -11.10
C ILE A 14 -7.83 -31.48 -11.12
N GLU A 15 -8.05 -30.93 -12.32
CA GLU A 15 -8.58 -29.59 -12.52
C GLU A 15 -10.02 -29.50 -11.98
N PHE A 16 -10.22 -28.70 -10.93
CA PHE A 16 -11.51 -28.51 -10.28
C PHE A 16 -12.36 -27.46 -11.01
N ARG A 17 -13.60 -27.84 -11.34
CA ARG A 17 -14.63 -26.94 -11.86
C ARG A 17 -15.87 -27.00 -10.99
N PRO A 18 -16.32 -25.87 -10.42
CA PRO A 18 -17.45 -25.85 -9.49
C PRO A 18 -18.73 -26.30 -10.19
N SER A 19 -19.45 -27.23 -9.55
CA SER A 19 -20.74 -27.75 -10.02
C SER A 19 -20.75 -28.32 -11.45
N GLN A 20 -19.58 -28.64 -12.01
CA GLN A 20 -19.41 -29.23 -13.34
C GLN A 20 -18.60 -30.53 -13.24
N ARG A 21 -18.49 -31.26 -14.36
CA ARG A 21 -17.57 -32.39 -14.44
C ARG A 21 -16.14 -31.86 -14.42
N CYS A 22 -15.42 -32.21 -13.37
CA CYS A 22 -13.98 -31.96 -13.25
C CYS A 22 -13.22 -32.82 -14.27
N SER A 23 -11.96 -32.46 -14.53
CA SER A 23 -11.09 -33.32 -15.35
C SER A 23 -10.86 -34.67 -14.68
N SER A 24 -10.53 -35.70 -15.47
CA SER A 24 -10.22 -37.03 -14.96
C SER A 24 -8.73 -37.27 -14.97
N ALA A 25 -8.13 -37.65 -13.84
CA ALA A 25 -6.74 -38.06 -13.80
C ALA A 25 -6.60 -39.49 -14.32
N THR A 26 -5.94 -39.69 -15.45
CA THR A 26 -5.69 -41.03 -16.01
C THR A 26 -4.33 -41.57 -15.61
N PHE A 27 -4.29 -42.82 -15.18
CA PHE A 27 -3.07 -43.53 -14.81
C PHE A 27 -3.15 -44.99 -15.25
N ARG A 28 -2.00 -45.63 -15.44
CA ARG A 28 -1.87 -47.02 -15.85
C ARG A 28 -1.24 -47.85 -14.73
N VAL A 29 -1.83 -49.02 -14.54
CA VAL A 29 -1.40 -50.00 -13.56
C VAL A 29 -0.94 -51.25 -14.31
N THR A 30 0.28 -51.70 -14.04
CA THR A 30 0.97 -52.77 -14.77
C THR A 30 1.30 -53.94 -13.85
N ASN A 31 0.94 -55.15 -14.26
CA ASN A 31 1.33 -56.36 -13.54
C ASN A 31 2.79 -56.70 -13.87
N VAL A 32 3.64 -56.78 -12.85
CA VAL A 32 5.08 -57.07 -13.00
C VAL A 32 5.36 -58.59 -12.97
N MET A 33 4.35 -59.41 -12.64
CA MET A 33 4.49 -60.86 -12.57
C MET A 33 4.46 -61.51 -13.96
N HIS A 34 5.42 -62.39 -14.23
CA HIS A 34 5.54 -63.12 -15.50
C HIS A 34 4.59 -64.32 -15.61
N THR A 35 4.21 -64.93 -14.49
CA THR A 35 3.53 -66.25 -14.47
C THR A 35 2.15 -66.23 -13.82
N MET A 36 1.79 -65.16 -13.09
CA MET A 36 0.56 -65.10 -12.31
C MET A 36 -0.27 -63.85 -12.61
N ALA A 37 -1.60 -64.04 -12.61
CA ALA A 37 -2.53 -62.93 -12.61
C ALA A 37 -2.62 -62.31 -11.20
N VAL A 38 -2.80 -61.00 -11.16
CA VAL A 38 -2.84 -60.22 -9.92
C VAL A 38 -4.18 -59.51 -9.82
N ALA A 39 -4.86 -59.64 -8.68
CA ALA A 39 -6.04 -58.84 -8.37
C ALA A 39 -5.57 -57.46 -7.91
N VAL A 40 -6.20 -56.40 -8.42
CA VAL A 40 -5.92 -55.01 -8.03
C VAL A 40 -7.19 -54.39 -7.48
N HIS A 41 -7.06 -53.68 -6.37
CA HIS A 41 -8.09 -52.86 -5.77
C HIS A 41 -7.57 -51.44 -5.55
N LEU A 42 -8.37 -50.48 -6.01
CA LEU A 42 -8.12 -49.06 -5.94
C LEU A 42 -9.10 -48.45 -4.96
N SER A 43 -8.62 -47.75 -3.94
CA SER A 43 -9.47 -47.07 -2.96
C SER A 43 -8.94 -45.68 -2.65
N THR A 44 -9.81 -44.69 -2.55
CA THR A 44 -9.43 -43.35 -2.09
C THR A 44 -9.64 -43.20 -0.59
N THR A 45 -8.96 -42.22 0.02
CA THR A 45 -9.20 -41.78 1.42
C THR A 45 -10.65 -41.37 1.66
N ARG A 46 -11.29 -40.73 0.67
CA ARG A 46 -12.71 -40.31 0.70
C ARG A 46 -13.49 -40.86 -0.51
N PRO A 47 -14.01 -42.10 -0.43
CA PRO A 47 -14.73 -42.71 -1.54
C PRO A 47 -16.03 -41.99 -1.92
N ALA A 48 -16.59 -41.16 -1.03
CA ALA A 48 -17.77 -40.35 -1.32
C ALA A 48 -17.48 -39.16 -2.27
N ALA A 49 -16.23 -38.74 -2.41
CA ALA A 49 -15.85 -37.59 -3.24
C ALA A 49 -15.36 -37.98 -4.64
N PHE A 50 -14.93 -39.23 -4.82
CA PHE A 50 -14.28 -39.70 -6.05
C PHE A 50 -14.93 -40.95 -6.61
N SER A 51 -14.94 -41.06 -7.94
CA SER A 51 -15.34 -42.26 -8.67
C SER A 51 -14.15 -42.77 -9.49
N ILE A 52 -13.97 -44.09 -9.53
CA ILE A 52 -12.89 -44.76 -10.25
C ILE A 52 -13.50 -45.52 -11.43
N LEU A 53 -13.09 -45.15 -12.65
CA LEU A 53 -13.54 -45.76 -13.89
C LEU A 53 -12.44 -46.63 -14.51
N PRO A 54 -12.78 -47.77 -15.14
CA PRO A 54 -14.13 -48.33 -15.31
C PRO A 54 -14.65 -49.06 -14.05
N THR A 55 -13.77 -49.67 -13.25
CA THR A 55 -14.11 -50.31 -11.97
C THR A 55 -12.95 -50.17 -10.98
N ALA A 56 -13.27 -50.01 -9.69
CA ALA A 56 -12.28 -49.93 -8.61
C ALA A 56 -11.52 -51.25 -8.37
N VAL A 57 -12.00 -52.36 -8.92
CA VAL A 57 -11.41 -53.70 -8.78
C VAL A 57 -11.26 -54.33 -10.15
N THR A 58 -10.11 -54.92 -10.43
CA THR A 58 -9.85 -55.68 -11.65
C THR A 58 -8.88 -56.84 -11.42
N VAL A 59 -8.76 -57.71 -12.41
CA VAL A 59 -7.71 -58.73 -12.50
C VAL A 59 -6.81 -58.41 -13.68
N LEU A 60 -5.51 -58.29 -13.41
CA LEU A 60 -4.50 -58.09 -14.45
C LEU A 60 -3.82 -59.43 -14.78
N PRO A 61 -3.93 -59.91 -16.03
CA PRO A 61 -3.10 -61.00 -16.54
C PRO A 61 -1.58 -60.74 -16.37
N PRO A 62 -0.74 -61.78 -16.44
CA PRO A 62 0.71 -61.62 -16.40
C PRO A 62 1.22 -60.61 -17.44
N LEU A 63 2.13 -59.72 -17.05
CA LEU A 63 2.73 -58.68 -17.90
C LEU A 63 1.74 -57.75 -18.62
N SER A 64 0.50 -57.66 -18.15
CA SER A 64 -0.53 -56.82 -18.75
C SER A 64 -0.69 -55.48 -18.01
N SER A 65 -1.30 -54.51 -18.70
CA SER A 65 -1.56 -53.18 -18.14
C SER A 65 -3.01 -52.77 -18.34
N ALA A 66 -3.62 -52.11 -17.36
CA ALA A 66 -4.93 -51.47 -17.49
C ALA A 66 -4.85 -49.99 -17.17
N ALA A 67 -5.64 -49.19 -17.89
CA ALA A 67 -5.79 -47.76 -17.65
C ALA A 67 -7.01 -47.49 -16.76
N PHE A 68 -6.85 -46.57 -15.83
CA PHE A 68 -7.89 -46.13 -14.91
C PHE A 68 -8.01 -44.62 -14.95
N SER A 69 -9.21 -44.14 -14.64
CA SER A 69 -9.50 -42.71 -14.50
C SER A 69 -10.07 -42.45 -13.12
N LEU A 70 -9.44 -41.55 -12.37
CA LEU A 70 -10.00 -40.99 -11.15
C LEU A 70 -10.80 -39.74 -11.52
N VAL A 71 -12.08 -39.71 -11.14
CA VAL A 71 -13.00 -38.61 -11.42
C VAL A 71 -13.50 -38.03 -10.10
N LEU A 72 -13.30 -36.73 -9.89
CA LEU A 72 -13.91 -36.02 -8.78
C LEU A 72 -15.40 -35.77 -9.07
N LEU A 73 -16.27 -36.09 -8.10
CA LEU A 73 -17.71 -35.86 -8.22
C LEU A 73 -18.03 -34.34 -8.13
N PRO A 74 -19.06 -33.87 -8.85
CA PRO A 74 -19.42 -32.44 -8.85
C PRO A 74 -19.71 -31.94 -7.44
N SER A 75 -19.05 -30.85 -7.05
CA SER A 75 -19.24 -30.18 -5.75
C SER A 75 -19.18 -28.66 -5.93
N PRO A 76 -19.87 -27.88 -5.07
CA PRO A 76 -19.89 -26.42 -5.16
C PRO A 76 -18.58 -25.78 -4.71
N SER A 77 -17.83 -26.44 -3.83
CA SER A 77 -16.54 -26.00 -3.30
C SER A 77 -15.49 -27.11 -3.44
N PRO A 78 -14.21 -26.75 -3.66
CA PRO A 78 -13.15 -27.75 -3.72
C PRO A 78 -12.99 -28.40 -2.34
N PRO A 79 -12.98 -29.73 -2.25
CA PRO A 79 -12.84 -30.41 -0.98
C PRO A 79 -11.36 -30.44 -0.56
N LEU A 80 -10.88 -29.29 -0.10
CA LEU A 80 -9.53 -29.11 0.41
C LEU A 80 -9.46 -29.67 1.84
N VAL A 81 -8.68 -30.74 2.02
CA VAL A 81 -8.51 -31.43 3.31
C VAL A 81 -7.02 -31.55 3.61
N SER A 82 -6.66 -31.37 4.88
CA SER A 82 -5.33 -31.67 5.41
C SER A 82 -5.45 -32.90 6.33
N PRO A 83 -4.76 -34.02 6.05
CA PRO A 83 -3.84 -34.27 4.93
C PRO A 83 -4.56 -34.42 3.56
N PRO A 84 -3.84 -34.21 2.43
CA PRO A 84 -4.42 -34.34 1.10
C PRO A 84 -4.92 -35.76 0.83
N ASP A 85 -5.96 -35.87 0.01
CA ASP A 85 -6.50 -37.18 -0.37
C ASP A 85 -5.49 -37.98 -1.18
N SER A 86 -5.55 -39.30 -1.06
CA SER A 86 -4.70 -40.20 -1.83
C SER A 86 -5.48 -41.39 -2.37
N LEU A 87 -5.00 -41.91 -3.50
CA LEU A 87 -5.44 -43.15 -4.11
C LEU A 87 -4.48 -44.26 -3.70
N LEU A 88 -4.98 -45.17 -2.88
CA LEU A 88 -4.27 -46.36 -2.45
C LEU A 88 -4.45 -47.49 -3.46
N VAL A 89 -3.34 -48.01 -3.98
CA VAL A 89 -3.29 -49.16 -4.87
C VAL A 89 -2.88 -50.39 -4.07
N ARG A 90 -3.78 -51.37 -4.00
CA ARG A 90 -3.54 -52.64 -3.31
C ARG A 90 -3.61 -53.77 -4.30
N SER A 91 -2.72 -54.74 -4.15
CA SER A 91 -2.74 -55.94 -4.99
C SER A 91 -2.68 -57.22 -4.17
N ALA A 92 -3.16 -58.32 -4.75
CA ALA A 92 -3.08 -59.64 -4.16
C ALA A 92 -2.88 -60.70 -5.24
N LEU A 93 -2.10 -61.73 -4.91
CA LEU A 93 -2.00 -62.92 -5.74
C LEU A 93 -3.34 -63.65 -5.78
N LEU A 94 -3.79 -64.04 -6.97
CA LEU A 94 -4.99 -64.84 -7.13
C LEU A 94 -4.68 -66.33 -6.88
N PRO A 95 -5.36 -66.98 -5.92
CA PRO A 95 -5.27 -68.43 -5.78
C PRO A 95 -5.80 -69.12 -7.04
N THR A 96 -5.23 -70.27 -7.38
CA THR A 96 -5.69 -71.11 -8.50
C THR A 96 -7.11 -71.59 -8.24
N GLY A 97 -8.09 -71.00 -8.93
CA GLY A 97 -9.53 -71.21 -8.70
C GLY A 97 -10.27 -69.88 -8.65
N LYS A 98 -10.74 -69.42 -9.81
CA LYS A 98 -11.20 -68.03 -10.06
C LYS A 98 -12.22 -67.51 -9.02
N PRO A 99 -12.00 -66.34 -8.39
CA PRO A 99 -13.10 -65.52 -7.92
C PRO A 99 -13.83 -64.92 -9.13
N ASN A 100 -14.96 -65.53 -9.51
CA ASN A 100 -15.80 -65.06 -10.61
C ASN A 100 -16.71 -63.92 -10.12
N GLY A 101 -16.15 -62.72 -9.96
CA GLY A 101 -16.95 -61.50 -9.83
C GLY A 101 -16.36 -60.42 -8.93
N PRO A 102 -16.77 -59.16 -9.12
CA PRO A 102 -16.25 -58.01 -8.37
C PRO A 102 -16.45 -58.16 -6.86
N ASN A 103 -17.57 -58.72 -6.41
CA ASN A 103 -17.85 -58.96 -4.99
C ASN A 103 -16.91 -60.01 -4.35
N ALA A 104 -16.48 -61.01 -5.12
CA ALA A 104 -15.54 -62.03 -4.63
C ALA A 104 -14.13 -61.45 -4.47
N LEU A 105 -13.73 -60.57 -5.40
CA LEU A 105 -12.47 -59.84 -5.31
C LEU A 105 -12.47 -58.85 -4.14
N LEU A 106 -13.56 -58.10 -3.92
CA LEU A 106 -13.70 -57.21 -2.76
C LEU A 106 -13.53 -57.96 -1.43
N ARG A 107 -14.06 -59.19 -1.33
CA ARG A 107 -13.88 -60.05 -0.15
C ARG A 107 -12.43 -60.48 0.09
N LEU A 108 -11.57 -60.49 -0.93
CA LEU A 108 -10.13 -60.75 -0.76
C LEU A 108 -9.44 -59.57 -0.07
N PHE A 109 -9.82 -58.34 -0.42
CA PHE A 109 -9.23 -57.12 0.14
C PHE A 109 -9.82 -56.70 1.49
N SER A 110 -10.96 -57.27 1.88
CA SER A 110 -11.61 -57.02 3.18
C SER A 110 -11.17 -57.98 4.29
N ARG A 111 -10.40 -59.03 3.98
CA ARG A 111 -9.89 -59.97 4.99
C ARG A 111 -8.76 -59.34 5.81
N PRO A 112 -8.67 -59.66 7.12
CA PRO A 112 -7.57 -59.20 7.96
C PRO A 112 -6.21 -59.72 7.43
N PRO A 113 -5.12 -58.96 7.68
CA PRO A 113 -3.80 -59.17 7.07
C PRO A 113 -3.13 -60.51 7.37
N THR A 114 -3.73 -61.34 8.24
CA THR A 114 -3.21 -62.65 8.64
C THR A 114 -3.52 -63.77 7.66
N ALA A 115 -4.40 -63.56 6.66
CA ALA A 115 -4.89 -64.63 5.79
C ALA A 115 -4.75 -64.39 4.27
N ALA A 116 -4.31 -63.20 3.83
CA ALA A 116 -4.14 -62.88 2.42
C ALA A 116 -2.91 -61.99 2.22
N THR A 117 -2.00 -62.37 1.31
CA THR A 117 -0.83 -61.60 0.89
C THR A 117 -1.27 -60.35 0.09
N VAL A 118 -1.90 -59.39 0.77
CA VAL A 118 -2.31 -58.11 0.17
C VAL A 118 -1.16 -57.13 0.31
N PHE A 119 -0.62 -56.70 -0.82
CA PHE A 119 0.45 -55.73 -0.91
C PHE A 119 -0.12 -54.32 -1.06
N ARG A 120 0.58 -53.32 -0.49
CA ARG A 120 0.32 -51.90 -0.71
C ARG A 120 1.38 -51.40 -1.71
N ASP A 121 1.06 -51.44 -2.98
CA ASP A 121 2.05 -51.22 -4.05
C ASP A 121 2.34 -49.73 -4.29
N ALA A 122 1.31 -48.87 -4.16
CA ALA A 122 1.45 -47.43 -4.35
C ALA A 122 0.42 -46.64 -3.53
N ASP A 123 0.81 -45.43 -3.12
CA ASP A 123 -0.04 -44.42 -2.51
C ASP A 123 0.14 -43.13 -3.31
N LEU A 124 -0.88 -42.75 -4.09
CA LEU A 124 -0.81 -41.65 -5.05
C LEU A 124 -1.56 -40.45 -4.49
N PRO A 125 -0.88 -39.36 -4.09
CA PRO A 125 -1.57 -38.15 -3.66
C PRO A 125 -2.43 -37.58 -4.80
N VAL A 126 -3.59 -37.03 -4.44
CA VAL A 126 -4.51 -36.34 -5.33
C VAL A 126 -4.38 -34.84 -5.11
N ALA A 127 -3.91 -34.14 -6.14
CA ALA A 127 -3.79 -32.68 -6.14
C ALA A 127 -4.96 -32.05 -6.90
N LEU A 128 -5.71 -31.18 -6.23
CA LEU A 128 -6.73 -30.35 -6.88
C LEU A 128 -6.06 -29.11 -7.46
N VAL A 129 -6.22 -28.92 -8.77
CA VAL A 129 -5.55 -27.85 -9.51
C VAL A 129 -6.57 -26.90 -10.14
N GLY A 130 -6.16 -25.66 -10.42
CA GLY A 130 -6.91 -24.73 -11.25
C GLY A 130 -7.35 -23.45 -10.55
N PRO A 131 -7.87 -22.48 -11.32
CA PRO A 131 -8.12 -21.12 -10.84
C PRO A 131 -9.23 -21.05 -9.79
N HIS A 132 -10.20 -21.97 -9.83
CA HIS A 132 -11.27 -22.01 -8.83
C HIS A 132 -10.79 -22.50 -7.46
N VAL A 133 -9.82 -23.40 -7.43
CA VAL A 133 -9.17 -23.84 -6.18
C VAL A 133 -8.44 -22.65 -5.56
N LEU A 134 -7.65 -21.94 -6.36
CA LEU A 134 -6.96 -20.72 -5.94
C LEU A 134 -7.92 -19.64 -5.42
N ARG A 135 -9.05 -19.40 -6.09
CA ARG A 135 -10.08 -18.45 -5.61
C ARG A 135 -10.70 -18.86 -4.29
N SER A 136 -10.89 -20.16 -4.07
CA SER A 136 -11.42 -20.66 -2.79
C SER A 136 -10.38 -20.49 -1.68
N LEU A 137 -9.11 -20.74 -1.98
CA LEU A 137 -7.99 -20.49 -1.08
C LEU A 137 -7.92 -18.99 -0.73
N LEU A 138 -7.94 -18.10 -1.72
CA LEU A 138 -7.98 -16.64 -1.54
C LEU A 138 -9.04 -16.15 -0.54
N LYS A 139 -10.20 -16.80 -0.48
CA LYS A 139 -11.28 -16.46 0.47
C LYS A 139 -11.09 -17.02 1.88
N SER A 140 -10.22 -18.00 2.06
CA SER A 140 -10.06 -18.80 3.29
C SER A 140 -8.67 -18.68 3.93
N CYS A 141 -7.78 -17.85 3.39
CA CYS A 141 -6.37 -17.83 3.76
C CYS A 141 -6.06 -17.09 5.07
N ASP A 142 -5.97 -17.86 6.17
CA ASP A 142 -5.15 -17.53 7.36
C ASP A 142 -4.09 -18.61 7.68
N SER A 143 -4.02 -19.74 6.96
CA SER A 143 -3.20 -20.90 7.35
C SER A 143 -1.93 -21.10 6.50
N LEU A 144 -0.88 -21.61 7.15
CA LEU A 144 0.39 -22.07 6.53
C LEU A 144 0.18 -23.15 5.46
N GLU A 145 -0.90 -23.93 5.55
CA GLU A 145 -1.23 -25.01 4.61
C GLU A 145 -1.64 -24.48 3.23
N ALA A 146 -2.17 -23.25 3.16
CA ALA A 146 -2.56 -22.65 1.89
C ALA A 146 -1.38 -22.53 0.93
N ALA A 147 -0.15 -22.25 1.41
CA ALA A 147 1.03 -22.13 0.55
C ALA A 147 1.34 -23.42 -0.25
N PHE A 148 1.19 -24.58 0.39
CA PHE A 148 1.39 -25.89 -0.25
C PHE A 148 0.32 -26.18 -1.31
N PHE A 149 -0.95 -25.88 -1.01
CA PHE A 149 -2.03 -26.02 -1.98
C PHE A 149 -1.95 -24.98 -3.10
N LEU A 150 -1.44 -23.78 -2.82
CA LEU A 150 -1.30 -22.70 -3.81
C LEU A 150 -0.28 -23.03 -4.90
N SER A 151 0.92 -23.50 -4.53
CA SER A 151 1.95 -23.84 -5.52
C SER A 151 1.48 -24.95 -6.46
N ARG A 152 0.74 -25.93 -5.92
CA ARG A 152 0.14 -27.01 -6.70
C ARG A 152 -1.04 -26.53 -7.53
N ALA A 153 -1.94 -25.76 -6.94
CA ALA A 153 -3.13 -25.28 -7.64
C ALA A 153 -2.80 -24.35 -8.81
N ALA A 154 -1.64 -23.68 -8.76
CA ALA A 154 -1.16 -22.83 -9.84
C ALA A 154 -0.52 -23.59 -11.02
N SER A 155 -0.19 -24.88 -10.89
CA SER A 155 0.51 -25.63 -11.97
C SER A 155 -0.31 -25.76 -13.26
N ALA A 156 -1.64 -25.82 -13.16
CA ALA A 156 -2.54 -25.88 -14.33
C ALA A 156 -3.22 -24.54 -14.64
N CYS A 157 -2.75 -23.42 -14.07
CA CYS A 157 -3.29 -22.09 -14.38
C CYS A 157 -2.60 -21.48 -15.60
N SER A 158 -3.39 -20.86 -16.49
CA SER A 158 -2.82 -20.03 -17.55
C SER A 158 -2.21 -18.75 -16.96
N PRO A 159 -1.26 -18.09 -17.64
CA PRO A 159 -0.70 -16.82 -17.17
C PRO A 159 -1.77 -15.73 -16.99
N ALA A 160 -2.84 -15.76 -17.81
CA ALA A 160 -3.97 -14.85 -17.68
C ALA A 160 -4.78 -15.11 -16.40
N ASP A 161 -4.98 -16.38 -16.03
CA ASP A 161 -5.64 -16.74 -14.77
C ASP A 161 -4.81 -16.29 -13.57
N LEU A 162 -3.49 -16.51 -13.62
CA LEU A 162 -2.57 -16.07 -12.56
C LEU A 162 -2.58 -14.55 -12.40
N ALA A 163 -2.56 -13.79 -13.50
CA ALA A 163 -2.70 -12.34 -13.47
C ALA A 163 -4.03 -11.89 -12.85
N ALA A 164 -5.14 -12.54 -13.22
CA ALA A 164 -6.46 -12.25 -12.67
C ALA A 164 -6.59 -12.57 -11.17
N LEU A 165 -5.75 -13.48 -10.64
CA LEU A 165 -5.71 -13.85 -9.22
C LEU A 165 -4.74 -12.99 -8.41
N LEU A 166 -3.66 -12.52 -9.04
CA LEU A 166 -2.67 -11.64 -8.41
C LEU A 166 -3.31 -10.30 -8.00
N LEU A 167 -4.20 -9.75 -8.82
CA LEU A 167 -4.86 -8.47 -8.55
C LEU A 167 -5.70 -8.49 -7.24
N PRO A 168 -6.63 -9.43 -7.02
CA PRO A 168 -7.30 -9.60 -5.72
C PRO A 168 -6.35 -9.92 -4.56
N ALA A 169 -5.29 -10.70 -4.80
CA ALA A 169 -4.32 -11.03 -3.76
C ALA A 169 -3.59 -9.78 -3.26
N ALA A 170 -3.13 -8.92 -4.17
CA ALA A 170 -2.49 -7.65 -3.85
C ALA A 170 -3.46 -6.68 -3.12
N ALA A 171 -4.72 -6.62 -3.56
CA ALA A 171 -5.76 -5.82 -2.92
C ALA A 171 -6.08 -6.31 -1.49
N SER A 172 -5.98 -7.62 -1.22
CA SER A 172 -6.14 -8.17 0.12
C SER A 172 -4.98 -7.87 1.08
N GLY A 173 -3.83 -7.43 0.55
CA GLY A 173 -2.64 -7.11 1.34
C GLY A 173 -1.89 -8.34 1.89
N ASN A 174 -2.22 -9.56 1.43
CA ASN A 174 -1.62 -10.80 1.90
C ASN A 174 -0.27 -11.09 1.20
N PRO A 175 0.89 -10.85 1.85
CA PRO A 175 2.19 -10.96 1.18
C PRO A 175 2.53 -12.40 0.79
N ARG A 176 2.16 -13.39 1.60
CA ARG A 176 2.40 -14.81 1.33
C ARG A 176 1.74 -15.26 0.04
N LEU A 177 0.51 -14.81 -0.18
CA LEU A 177 -0.27 -15.18 -1.35
C LEU A 177 0.27 -14.52 -2.62
N VAL A 178 0.66 -13.24 -2.52
CA VAL A 178 1.36 -12.52 -3.58
C VAL A 178 2.66 -13.25 -3.94
N SER A 179 3.50 -13.59 -2.95
CA SER A 179 4.76 -14.31 -3.18
C SER A 179 4.55 -15.70 -3.79
N ALA A 180 3.51 -16.43 -3.39
CA ALA A 180 3.19 -17.75 -3.94
C ALA A 180 2.75 -17.67 -5.40
N LEU A 181 1.92 -16.67 -5.75
CA LEU A 181 1.48 -16.45 -7.13
C LEU A 181 2.65 -16.00 -8.03
N LEU A 182 3.53 -15.14 -7.53
CA LEU A 182 4.74 -14.71 -8.25
C LEU A 182 5.71 -15.87 -8.46
N ALA A 183 5.91 -16.72 -7.44
CA ALA A 183 6.72 -17.95 -7.55
C ALA A 183 6.12 -18.94 -8.57
N ALA A 184 4.80 -18.94 -8.75
CA ALA A 184 4.12 -19.72 -9.77
C ALA A 184 4.19 -19.11 -11.18
N GLY A 185 4.85 -17.96 -11.36
CA GLY A 185 5.02 -17.31 -12.65
C GLY A 185 3.92 -16.31 -13.00
N ALA A 186 3.17 -15.80 -12.03
CA ALA A 186 2.27 -14.67 -12.26
C ALA A 186 3.07 -13.44 -12.72
N ASP A 187 2.58 -12.75 -13.74
CA ASP A 187 3.20 -11.53 -14.23
C ASP A 187 3.06 -10.41 -13.17
N PRO A 188 4.17 -9.91 -12.58
CA PRO A 188 4.11 -8.84 -11.58
C PRO A 188 3.59 -7.51 -12.16
N SER A 189 3.62 -7.35 -13.48
CA SER A 189 3.12 -6.17 -14.19
C SER A 189 1.64 -6.26 -14.58
N ALA A 190 0.92 -7.28 -14.10
CA ALA A 190 -0.51 -7.45 -14.33
C ALA A 190 -1.31 -6.20 -13.95
N ARG A 191 -2.26 -5.85 -14.82
CA ARG A 191 -3.15 -4.69 -14.67
C ARG A 191 -4.60 -5.09 -14.79
N ARG A 192 -5.45 -4.41 -14.02
CA ARG A 192 -6.91 -4.47 -14.16
C ARG A 192 -7.36 -3.58 -15.33
N ASP A 193 -8.61 -3.74 -15.76
CA ASP A 193 -9.23 -2.98 -16.86
C ASP A 193 -9.16 -1.45 -16.68
N ASP A 194 -9.12 -0.97 -15.43
CA ASP A 194 -8.96 0.44 -15.08
C ASP A 194 -7.49 0.90 -15.03
N ARG A 195 -6.56 0.10 -15.56
CA ARG A 195 -5.11 0.31 -15.59
C ARG A 195 -4.40 0.30 -14.23
N CYS A 196 -5.10 -0.03 -13.14
CA CYS A 196 -4.47 -0.25 -11.83
C CYS A 196 -3.56 -1.48 -11.89
N SER A 197 -2.29 -1.32 -11.50
CA SER A 197 -1.36 -2.45 -11.36
C SER A 197 -1.57 -3.20 -10.05
N ALA A 198 -1.06 -4.44 -9.98
CA ALA A 198 -0.95 -5.17 -8.72
C ALA A 198 -0.15 -4.39 -7.67
N LEU A 199 0.87 -3.62 -8.07
CA LEU A 199 1.66 -2.77 -7.19
C LEU A 199 0.81 -1.68 -6.54
N ALA A 200 -0.01 -0.97 -7.32
CA ALA A 200 -0.90 0.08 -6.81
C ALA A 200 -1.94 -0.48 -5.82
N LEU A 201 -2.46 -1.68 -6.08
CA LEU A 201 -3.39 -2.36 -5.17
C LEU A 201 -2.73 -2.78 -3.85
N ALA A 202 -1.47 -3.24 -3.90
CA ALA A 202 -0.69 -3.58 -2.70
C ALA A 202 -0.32 -2.33 -1.87
N ILE A 203 -0.05 -1.19 -2.54
CA ILE A 203 0.18 0.09 -1.88
C ILE A 203 -1.08 0.54 -1.14
N ALA A 204 -2.23 0.50 -1.83
CA ALA A 204 -3.52 0.89 -1.29
C ALA A 204 -3.96 0.02 -0.10
N SER A 205 -3.59 -1.27 -0.08
CA SER A 205 -3.94 -2.19 1.00
C SER A 205 -3.13 -2.01 2.28
N GLY A 206 -2.04 -1.23 2.28
CA GLY A 206 -1.27 -1.04 3.50
C GLY A 206 -0.13 -2.05 3.70
N SER A 207 0.17 -2.93 2.74
CA SER A 207 1.12 -4.04 2.97
C SER A 207 2.50 -3.76 2.37
N ALA A 208 3.49 -3.45 3.22
CA ALA A 208 4.87 -3.21 2.78
C ALA A 208 5.53 -4.50 2.23
N ASP A 209 5.27 -5.63 2.87
CA ASP A 209 5.81 -6.94 2.46
C ASP A 209 5.26 -7.38 1.10
N ALA A 210 3.98 -7.10 0.81
CA ALA A 210 3.39 -7.43 -0.49
C ALA A 210 3.98 -6.55 -1.61
N VAL A 211 4.25 -5.27 -1.30
CA VAL A 211 4.94 -4.36 -2.22
C VAL A 211 6.38 -4.84 -2.45
N ALA A 212 7.12 -5.20 -1.39
CA ALA A 212 8.47 -5.74 -1.51
C ALA A 212 8.51 -7.00 -2.38
N ALA A 213 7.59 -7.95 -2.15
CA ALA A 213 7.50 -9.17 -2.96
C ALA A 213 7.26 -8.90 -4.45
N LEU A 214 6.44 -7.88 -4.79
CA LEU A 214 6.22 -7.47 -6.18
C LEU A 214 7.46 -6.83 -6.80
N LEU A 215 8.17 -5.98 -6.04
CA LEU A 215 9.40 -5.33 -6.48
C LEU A 215 10.53 -6.35 -6.70
N ASP A 216 10.69 -7.30 -5.78
CA ASP A 216 11.67 -8.40 -5.88
C ASP A 216 11.40 -9.31 -7.09
N ALA A 217 10.12 -9.50 -7.45
CA ALA A 217 9.73 -10.21 -8.66
C ALA A 217 9.92 -9.39 -9.95
N GLY A 218 10.37 -8.14 -9.86
CA GLY A 218 10.69 -7.29 -11.00
C GLY A 218 9.56 -6.37 -11.46
N ALA A 219 8.57 -6.07 -10.61
CA ALA A 219 7.57 -5.05 -10.91
C ALA A 219 8.24 -3.69 -11.16
N ARG A 220 8.01 -3.11 -12.34
CA ARG A 220 8.59 -1.80 -12.69
C ARG A 220 7.83 -0.67 -11.99
N VAL A 221 8.59 0.22 -11.34
CA VAL A 221 8.06 1.43 -10.71
C VAL A 221 8.30 2.61 -11.63
N GLU A 222 7.21 3.06 -12.27
CA GLU A 222 7.23 4.24 -13.13
C GLU A 222 6.59 5.43 -12.40
N PRO A 223 7.29 6.58 -12.27
CA PRO A 223 6.75 7.75 -11.56
C PRO A 223 5.46 8.32 -12.17
N ALA A 224 5.39 8.35 -13.51
CA ALA A 224 4.26 8.84 -14.28
C ALA A 224 3.35 7.70 -14.79
N ALA A 225 3.33 6.56 -14.09
CA ALA A 225 2.41 5.48 -14.42
C ALA A 225 0.95 5.95 -14.30
N PRO A 226 0.01 5.38 -15.06
CA PRO A 226 -1.40 5.77 -15.00
C PRO A 226 -2.01 5.60 -13.59
N ASP A 227 -1.44 4.71 -12.80
CA ASP A 227 -1.83 4.38 -11.44
C ASP A 227 -1.02 5.12 -10.35
N LEU A 228 -0.05 5.96 -10.74
CA LEU A 228 0.68 6.89 -9.89
C LEU A 228 1.09 6.29 -8.53
N PRO A 229 1.93 5.23 -8.51
CA PRO A 229 2.21 4.45 -7.31
C PRO A 229 2.81 5.29 -6.18
N PHE A 230 3.66 6.27 -6.52
CA PHE A 230 4.23 7.19 -5.53
C PHE A 230 3.18 8.13 -4.92
N HIS A 231 2.20 8.61 -5.68
CA HIS A 231 1.11 9.42 -5.13
C HIS A 231 0.24 8.61 -4.19
N ALA A 232 -0.05 7.35 -4.53
CA ALA A 232 -0.81 6.44 -3.66
C ALA A 232 -0.05 6.15 -2.36
N ALA A 233 1.26 5.88 -2.43
CA ALA A 233 2.10 5.66 -1.26
C ALA A 233 2.18 6.94 -0.39
N ALA A 234 2.37 8.10 -1.01
CA ALA A 234 2.39 9.39 -0.34
C ALA A 234 1.06 9.72 0.35
N ALA A 235 -0.07 9.47 -0.32
CA ALA A 235 -1.41 9.67 0.23
C ALA A 235 -1.70 8.75 1.42
N SER A 236 -1.11 7.54 1.44
CA SER A 236 -1.24 6.63 2.58
C SER A 236 -0.44 7.06 3.82
N GLY A 237 0.47 8.05 3.67
CA GLY A 237 1.27 8.55 4.79
C GLY A 237 2.43 7.65 5.22
N ARG A 238 2.71 6.60 4.45
CA ARG A 238 3.66 5.54 4.80
C ARG A 238 5.04 5.76 4.17
N ALA A 239 5.96 6.27 4.98
CA ALA A 239 7.35 6.54 4.59
C ALA A 239 8.13 5.27 4.21
N ASP A 240 7.79 4.14 4.83
CA ASP A 240 8.25 2.79 4.53
C ASP A 240 7.98 2.42 3.07
N LEU A 241 6.75 2.62 2.58
CA LEU A 241 6.44 2.34 1.18
C LEU A 241 7.19 3.23 0.20
N ILE A 242 7.26 4.54 0.50
CA ILE A 242 7.97 5.48 -0.37
C ILE A 242 9.44 5.08 -0.49
N SER A 243 10.05 4.66 0.62
CA SER A 243 11.44 4.21 0.66
C SER A 243 11.65 2.95 -0.17
N LEU A 244 10.73 1.97 -0.09
CA LEU A 244 10.76 0.75 -0.92
C LEU A 244 10.65 1.06 -2.42
N LEU A 245 9.70 1.94 -2.78
CA LEU A 245 9.49 2.35 -4.17
C LEU A 245 10.68 3.14 -4.70
N ALA A 246 11.20 4.09 -3.93
CA ALA A 246 12.35 4.91 -4.29
C ALA A 246 13.61 4.05 -4.47
N GLY A 247 13.83 3.05 -3.61
CA GLY A 247 14.96 2.13 -3.74
C GLY A 247 14.95 1.27 -5.02
N SER A 248 13.76 1.01 -5.57
CA SER A 248 13.59 0.22 -6.80
C SER A 248 13.42 1.09 -8.06
N CYS A 249 13.22 2.40 -7.90
CA CYS A 249 13.02 3.32 -9.01
C CYS A 249 14.35 3.76 -9.61
N ARG A 250 14.41 3.87 -10.94
CA ARG A 250 15.61 4.32 -11.66
C ARG A 250 15.68 5.84 -11.82
N ASP A 251 14.56 6.53 -11.66
CA ASP A 251 14.47 7.98 -11.84
C ASP A 251 14.79 8.69 -10.51
N PRO A 252 15.88 9.49 -10.42
CA PRO A 252 16.19 10.24 -9.20
C PRO A 252 15.21 11.38 -8.93
N ALA A 253 14.45 11.82 -9.94
CA ALA A 253 13.45 12.89 -9.84
C ALA A 253 12.02 12.35 -9.79
N TRP A 254 11.83 11.13 -9.27
CA TRP A 254 10.54 10.44 -9.23
C TRP A 254 9.41 11.24 -8.56
N ALA A 255 9.73 12.15 -7.61
CA ALA A 255 8.72 12.94 -6.92
C ALA A 255 8.20 14.12 -7.76
N GLY A 256 8.87 14.46 -8.87
CA GLY A 256 8.45 15.54 -9.78
C GLY A 256 7.33 15.14 -10.75
N ALA A 257 7.03 13.85 -10.87
CA ALA A 257 6.00 13.36 -11.78
C ALA A 257 4.63 13.93 -11.40
N ALA A 258 3.99 14.61 -12.36
CA ALA A 258 2.67 15.19 -12.18
C ALA A 258 1.59 14.21 -12.65
N GLY A 259 0.57 14.02 -11.83
CA GLY A 259 -0.66 13.33 -12.23
C GLY A 259 -1.50 14.17 -13.21
N PRO A 260 -2.67 13.65 -13.64
CA PRO A 260 -3.56 14.33 -14.59
C PRO A 260 -4.03 15.71 -14.10
N ASP A 261 -4.12 15.91 -12.79
CA ASP A 261 -4.49 17.17 -12.14
C ASP A 261 -3.28 18.12 -11.91
N GLY A 262 -2.12 17.83 -12.51
CA GLY A 262 -0.88 18.59 -12.28
C GLY A 262 -0.25 18.38 -10.90
N ARG A 263 -0.90 17.61 -10.01
CA ARG A 263 -0.42 17.31 -8.66
C ARG A 263 0.78 16.36 -8.67
N THR A 264 1.82 16.71 -7.93
CA THR A 264 2.99 15.85 -7.69
C THR A 264 2.82 14.96 -6.47
N THR A 265 3.76 14.04 -6.26
CA THR A 265 3.79 13.17 -5.09
C THR A 265 3.90 13.97 -3.79
N VAL A 266 4.60 15.11 -3.84
CA VAL A 266 4.76 16.02 -2.70
C VAL A 266 3.41 16.62 -2.29
N HIS A 267 2.54 16.96 -3.25
CA HIS A 267 1.17 17.42 -2.95
C HIS A 267 0.35 16.32 -2.26
N ALA A 268 0.48 15.06 -2.71
CA ALA A 268 -0.22 13.93 -2.10
C ALA A 268 0.27 13.66 -0.67
N ALA A 269 1.59 13.76 -0.42
CA ALA A 269 2.17 13.65 0.91
C ALA A 269 1.70 14.77 1.85
N ALA A 270 1.65 16.00 1.33
CA ALA A 270 1.16 17.17 2.05
C ALA A 270 -0.30 17.02 2.49
N ALA A 271 -1.16 16.57 1.57
CA ALA A 271 -2.58 16.35 1.82
C ALA A 271 -2.81 15.27 2.90
N ALA A 272 -1.91 14.29 3.01
CA ALA A 272 -1.96 13.27 4.04
C ALA A 272 -1.49 13.75 5.42
N GLY A 273 -0.87 14.95 5.53
CA GLY A 273 -0.40 15.50 6.79
C GLY A 273 0.92 14.93 7.32
N ASN A 274 1.59 14.05 6.57
CA ASN A 274 2.77 13.32 7.05
C ASN A 274 4.06 14.03 6.67
N LEU A 275 4.71 14.65 7.65
CA LEU A 275 5.93 15.43 7.43
C LEU A 275 7.12 14.58 6.97
N ASP A 276 7.22 13.34 7.43
CA ASP A 276 8.32 12.45 7.06
C ASP A 276 8.23 12.04 5.58
N THR A 277 7.01 11.78 5.07
CA THR A 277 6.81 11.49 3.66
C THR A 277 7.09 12.72 2.80
N VAL A 278 6.69 13.93 3.23
CA VAL A 278 7.03 15.18 2.56
C VAL A 278 8.55 15.39 2.49
N ARG A 279 9.25 15.21 3.62
CA ARG A 279 10.71 15.34 3.68
C ARG A 279 11.41 14.33 2.78
N LEU A 280 10.94 13.09 2.76
CA LEU A 280 11.46 12.06 1.87
C LEU A 280 11.24 12.45 0.40
N CYS A 281 10.06 12.89 0.00
CA CYS A 281 9.80 13.29 -1.39
C CYS A 281 10.70 14.46 -1.85
N ILE A 282 10.95 15.43 -0.97
CA ILE A 282 11.83 16.58 -1.30
C ILE A 282 13.29 16.16 -1.36
N THR A 283 13.76 15.43 -0.34
CA THR A 283 15.19 15.10 -0.18
C THR A 283 15.65 14.00 -1.14
N SER A 284 14.81 12.97 -1.33
CA SER A 284 15.19 11.76 -2.07
C SER A 284 14.58 11.65 -3.46
N GLY A 285 13.53 12.41 -3.75
CA GLY A 285 12.83 12.38 -5.04
C GLY A 285 12.91 13.67 -5.85
N GLY A 286 13.62 14.69 -5.36
CA GLY A 286 13.78 15.98 -6.03
C GLY A 286 12.45 16.73 -6.23
N GLY A 287 11.45 16.45 -5.40
CA GLY A 287 10.14 17.06 -5.53
C GLY A 287 10.17 18.55 -5.21
N ASP A 288 9.71 19.38 -6.14
CA ASP A 288 9.59 20.83 -5.95
C ASP A 288 8.35 21.15 -5.09
N PRO A 289 8.53 21.77 -3.91
CA PRO A 289 7.42 22.11 -3.04
C PRO A 289 6.56 23.29 -3.52
N ASP A 290 7.07 24.11 -4.44
CA ASP A 290 6.40 25.32 -4.92
C ASP A 290 5.72 25.11 -6.28
N ARG A 291 5.81 23.89 -6.83
CA ARG A 291 5.20 23.56 -8.12
C ARG A 291 3.68 23.69 -8.05
N ALA A 292 3.10 24.50 -8.93
CA ALA A 292 1.65 24.67 -9.01
C ALA A 292 0.94 23.46 -9.64
N ASP A 293 -0.26 23.14 -9.15
CA ASP A 293 -1.18 22.19 -9.80
C ASP A 293 -1.99 22.85 -10.93
N SER A 294 -2.72 22.05 -11.72
CA SER A 294 -3.44 22.58 -12.89
C SER A 294 -4.69 23.40 -12.54
N ARG A 295 -5.04 23.51 -11.25
CA ARG A 295 -6.20 24.30 -10.79
C ARG A 295 -5.84 25.77 -10.54
N GLY A 296 -4.59 26.16 -10.78
CA GLY A 296 -4.19 27.58 -10.92
C GLY A 296 -4.27 28.41 -9.64
N GLY A 297 -4.52 27.80 -8.48
CA GLY A 297 -4.62 28.49 -7.20
C GLY A 297 -3.62 27.91 -6.22
N HIS A 298 -2.55 28.67 -5.97
CA HIS A 298 -1.61 28.57 -4.84
C HIS A 298 -1.90 27.48 -3.79
N THR A 299 -1.71 26.20 -4.12
CA THR A 299 -1.68 25.15 -3.10
C THR A 299 -0.21 24.97 -2.76
N ARG A 300 0.38 25.99 -2.11
CA ARG A 300 1.71 25.82 -1.51
C ARG A 300 1.57 24.65 -0.55
N LEU A 301 2.53 23.72 -0.54
CA LEU A 301 2.55 22.54 0.34
C LEU A 301 2.06 22.78 1.78
N TYR A 302 2.30 23.99 2.28
CA TYR A 302 1.98 24.47 3.61
C TYR A 302 0.48 24.79 3.85
N ASP A 303 -0.30 25.02 2.80
CA ASP A 303 -1.76 25.16 2.89
C ASP A 303 -2.43 23.79 3.07
N ALA A 304 -1.92 22.74 2.42
CA ALA A 304 -2.41 21.36 2.56
C ALA A 304 -2.05 20.74 3.93
N LEU A 305 -0.91 21.10 4.52
CA LEU A 305 -0.54 20.73 5.89
C LEU A 305 -1.30 21.55 6.96
N GLY A 306 -2.15 22.50 6.56
CA GLY A 306 -2.82 23.43 7.47
C GLY A 306 -1.86 24.31 8.26
N LEU A 307 -0.58 24.40 7.84
CA LEU A 307 0.45 25.20 8.51
C LEU A 307 0.21 26.69 8.29
N GLY A 308 -0.35 27.09 7.15
CA GLY A 308 -0.89 28.43 6.93
C GLY A 308 -1.96 28.77 7.97
N ASP A 309 -3.02 27.96 8.07
CA ASP A 309 -4.09 28.15 9.06
C ASP A 309 -3.61 28.05 10.51
N ALA A 310 -2.65 27.17 10.80
CA ALA A 310 -2.02 27.05 12.10
C ALA A 310 -1.21 28.31 12.43
N LEU A 311 -0.44 28.83 11.49
CA LEU A 311 0.31 30.09 11.63
C LEU A 311 -0.66 31.27 11.86
N HIS A 312 -1.75 31.37 11.09
CA HIS A 312 -2.78 32.39 11.28
C HIS A 312 -3.49 32.28 12.63
N ARG A 313 -3.82 31.06 13.09
CA ARG A 313 -4.41 30.82 14.42
C ARG A 313 -3.44 31.12 15.55
N ALA A 314 -2.19 30.70 15.43
CA ALA A 314 -1.13 31.00 16.39
C ALA A 314 -0.87 32.51 16.47
N ALA A 315 -0.85 33.17 15.32
CA ALA A 315 -0.68 34.62 15.23
C ALA A 315 -1.85 35.39 15.86
N ARG A 316 -3.08 34.92 15.67
CA ARG A 316 -4.29 35.45 16.34
C ARG A 316 -4.26 35.18 17.86
N GLY A 317 -3.82 34.00 18.25
CA GLY A 317 -3.79 33.54 19.65
C GLY A 317 -2.68 34.18 20.49
N GLY A 318 -1.58 34.59 19.86
CA GLY A 318 -0.38 35.06 20.56
C GLY A 318 0.62 33.94 20.89
N ASP A 319 0.49 32.76 20.28
CA ASP A 319 1.34 31.61 20.57
C ASP A 319 2.66 31.67 19.79
N VAL A 320 3.68 32.27 20.41
CA VAL A 320 5.02 32.46 19.83
C VAL A 320 5.73 31.14 19.55
N ALA A 321 5.53 30.13 20.40
CA ALA A 321 6.18 28.82 20.23
C ALA A 321 5.65 28.10 18.99
N CYS A 322 4.33 28.12 18.79
CA CYS A 322 3.70 27.57 17.59
C CYS A 322 4.11 28.33 16.33
N VAL A 323 4.19 29.67 16.38
CA VAL A 323 4.67 30.48 15.24
C VAL A 323 6.10 30.11 14.85
N ARG A 324 7.04 30.08 15.81
CA ARG A 324 8.44 29.68 15.54
C ARG A 324 8.55 28.26 15.00
N SER A 325 7.76 27.34 15.53
CA SER A 325 7.71 25.95 15.05
C SER A 325 7.18 25.86 13.61
N CYS A 326 6.12 26.61 13.28
CA CYS A 326 5.58 26.67 11.91
C CYS A 326 6.60 27.25 10.93
N LEU A 327 7.27 28.35 11.30
CA LEU A 327 8.33 28.97 10.49
C LEU A 327 9.53 28.03 10.28
N ALA A 328 10.00 27.35 11.35
CA ALA A 328 11.07 26.36 11.26
C ALA A 328 10.69 25.14 10.41
N ARG A 329 9.39 24.83 10.31
CA ARG A 329 8.84 23.78 9.44
C ARG A 329 8.62 24.25 7.99
N GLY A 330 8.95 25.50 7.67
CA GLY A 330 8.88 26.06 6.31
C GLY A 330 7.55 26.73 5.96
N ALA A 331 6.67 26.98 6.93
CA ALA A 331 5.42 27.70 6.65
C ALA A 331 5.70 29.04 5.96
N ALA A 332 4.95 29.33 4.90
CA ALA A 332 5.07 30.59 4.18
C ALA A 332 4.71 31.75 5.12
N VAL A 333 5.72 32.56 5.49
CA VAL A 333 5.57 33.68 6.44
C VAL A 333 4.54 34.69 5.93
N ASP A 334 4.54 34.91 4.62
CA ASP A 334 3.61 35.79 3.90
C ASP A 334 2.46 35.01 3.23
N GLY A 335 2.16 33.81 3.72
CA GLY A 335 0.96 33.07 3.30
C GLY A 335 -0.28 33.93 3.54
N ARG A 336 -1.16 34.01 2.54
CA ARG A 336 -2.39 34.80 2.59
C ARG A 336 -3.60 33.90 2.81
N ASP A 337 -4.47 34.27 3.72
CA ASP A 337 -5.75 33.60 3.93
C ASP A 337 -6.82 34.03 2.88
N GLN A 338 -8.04 33.53 3.02
CA GLN A 338 -9.16 33.79 2.09
C GLN A 338 -9.51 35.28 1.94
N ASN A 339 -9.14 36.12 2.91
CA ASN A 339 -9.35 37.56 2.90
C ASN A 339 -8.11 38.32 2.39
N GLY A 340 -7.07 37.60 1.97
CA GLY A 340 -5.78 38.17 1.62
C GLY A 340 -4.91 38.54 2.82
N TRP A 341 -5.31 38.19 4.05
CA TRP A 341 -4.55 38.56 5.25
C TRP A 341 -3.34 37.66 5.41
N THR A 342 -2.21 38.23 5.82
CA THR A 342 -1.05 37.46 6.26
C THR A 342 -1.11 37.19 7.77
N ALA A 343 -0.27 36.27 8.27
CA ALA A 343 -0.09 36.07 9.71
C ALA A 343 0.25 37.38 10.46
N LEU A 344 1.00 38.27 9.80
CA LEU A 344 1.35 39.59 10.33
C LEU A 344 0.12 40.50 10.49
N HIS A 345 -0.85 40.46 9.56
CA HIS A 345 -2.13 41.18 9.69
C HIS A 345 -2.91 40.70 10.91
N ARG A 346 -3.01 39.37 11.10
CA ARG A 346 -3.71 38.77 12.26
C ARG A 346 -3.06 39.16 13.59
N ALA A 347 -1.73 39.10 13.66
CA ALA A 347 -0.96 39.46 14.85
C ALA A 347 -1.09 40.96 15.17
N ALA A 348 -1.04 41.80 14.14
CA ALA A 348 -1.17 43.24 14.24
C ALA A 348 -2.55 43.69 14.72
N PHE A 349 -3.61 43.14 14.13
CA PHE A 349 -5.00 43.41 14.52
C PHE A 349 -5.34 42.93 15.95
N LYS A 350 -4.61 41.94 16.48
CA LYS A 350 -4.81 41.42 17.84
C LYS A 350 -3.80 41.94 18.87
N GLY A 351 -2.88 42.82 18.47
CA GLY A 351 -1.92 43.44 19.38
C GLY A 351 -0.86 42.49 19.93
N ARG A 352 -0.53 41.40 19.21
CA ARG A 352 0.39 40.37 19.70
C ARG A 352 1.86 40.72 19.41
N ILE A 353 2.45 41.58 20.22
CA ILE A 353 3.79 42.14 19.95
C ILE A 353 4.92 41.10 19.83
N GLU A 354 4.92 40.06 20.68
CA GLU A 354 5.95 39.02 20.63
C GLU A 354 5.87 38.16 19.36
N VAL A 355 4.64 37.89 18.90
CA VAL A 355 4.39 37.22 17.62
C VAL A 355 4.83 38.09 16.45
N VAL A 356 4.53 39.40 16.49
CA VAL A 356 4.96 40.34 15.46
C VAL A 356 6.47 40.32 15.32
N ARG A 357 7.21 40.37 16.43
CA ARG A 357 8.68 40.23 16.42
C ARG A 357 9.12 38.90 15.80
N ALA A 358 8.53 37.78 16.22
CA ALA A 358 8.87 36.47 15.68
C ALA A 358 8.61 36.33 14.16
N LEU A 359 7.55 36.97 13.64
CA LEU A 359 7.24 37.00 12.21
C LEU A 359 8.21 37.91 11.44
N ILE A 360 8.59 39.05 12.00
CA ILE A 360 9.60 39.96 11.42
C ILE A 360 10.97 39.28 11.36
N ASP A 361 11.38 38.62 12.45
CA ASP A 361 12.62 37.81 12.50
C ASP A 361 12.59 36.69 11.46
N GLY A 362 11.40 36.16 11.15
CA GLY A 362 11.14 35.18 10.10
C GLY A 362 11.12 35.77 8.68
N GLY A 363 11.35 37.07 8.49
CA GLY A 363 11.39 37.73 7.18
C GLY A 363 10.03 38.15 6.62
N ALA A 364 9.01 38.37 7.46
CA ALA A 364 7.69 38.80 7.01
C ALA A 364 7.71 40.13 6.23
N GLN A 365 6.92 40.22 5.16
CA GLN A 365 6.68 41.47 4.44
C GLN A 365 5.81 42.43 5.27
N LEU A 366 6.41 43.54 5.69
CA LEU A 366 5.77 44.56 6.52
C LEU A 366 4.67 45.34 5.78
N ASP A 367 4.83 45.50 4.46
CA ASP A 367 3.96 46.29 3.58
C ASP A 367 3.00 45.42 2.75
N ALA A 368 2.81 44.15 3.14
CA ALA A 368 1.83 43.30 2.49
C ALA A 368 0.44 43.93 2.56
N VAL A 369 -0.29 43.93 1.45
CA VAL A 369 -1.67 44.43 1.39
C VAL A 369 -2.67 43.29 1.24
N ASP A 370 -3.77 43.38 1.98
CA ASP A 370 -4.92 42.48 1.82
C ASP A 370 -5.80 42.84 0.61
N GLN A 371 -6.92 42.14 0.44
CA GLN A 371 -7.86 42.37 -0.67
C GLN A 371 -8.54 43.75 -0.62
N GLU A 372 -8.60 44.39 0.54
CA GLU A 372 -9.17 45.71 0.75
C GLU A 372 -8.10 46.83 0.74
N GLY A 373 -6.84 46.47 0.55
CA GLY A 373 -5.69 47.40 0.53
C GLY A 373 -5.19 47.79 1.91
N TYR A 374 -5.51 47.02 2.95
CA TYR A 374 -5.03 47.25 4.32
C TYR A 374 -3.64 46.64 4.50
N THR A 375 -2.78 47.37 5.19
CA THR A 375 -1.47 46.88 5.63
C THR A 375 -1.54 46.42 7.09
N PRO A 376 -0.59 45.58 7.57
CA PRO A 376 -0.53 45.20 8.98
C PRO A 376 -0.46 46.41 9.91
N LEU A 377 0.26 47.47 9.49
CA LEU A 377 0.32 48.73 10.22
C LEU A 377 -1.06 49.38 10.37
N ARG A 378 -1.84 49.44 9.28
CA ARG A 378 -3.21 49.96 9.30
C ARG A 378 -4.10 49.16 10.25
N CYS A 379 -4.02 47.82 10.22
CA CYS A 379 -4.76 46.96 11.12
C CYS A 379 -4.42 47.19 12.60
N ALA A 380 -3.13 47.40 12.94
CA ALA A 380 -2.72 47.71 14.31
C ALA A 380 -3.25 49.08 14.79
N VAL A 381 -3.25 50.08 13.89
CA VAL A 381 -3.72 51.44 14.19
C VAL A 381 -5.22 51.47 14.42
N GLU A 382 -6.01 50.86 13.54
CA GLU A 382 -7.47 50.82 13.67
C GLU A 382 -7.93 50.01 14.90
N ALA A 383 -7.18 48.96 15.26
CA ALA A 383 -7.40 48.20 16.48
C ALA A 383 -6.91 48.92 17.75
N GLY A 384 -6.20 50.04 17.63
CA GLY A 384 -5.69 50.83 18.76
C GLY A 384 -4.43 50.28 19.43
N HIS A 385 -3.69 49.38 18.78
CA HIS A 385 -2.50 48.73 19.32
C HIS A 385 -1.22 49.54 19.04
N ALA A 386 -1.04 50.61 19.82
CA ALA A 386 0.06 51.57 19.64
C ALA A 386 1.47 50.94 19.69
N GLU A 387 1.71 49.99 20.60
CA GLU A 387 3.01 49.31 20.73
C GLU A 387 3.38 48.50 19.49
N VAL A 388 2.40 47.82 18.88
CA VAL A 388 2.60 47.05 17.65
C VAL A 388 2.81 47.96 16.45
N ALA A 389 2.05 49.05 16.36
CA ALA A 389 2.24 50.06 15.32
C ALA A 389 3.65 50.67 15.37
N LEU A 390 4.13 51.01 16.57
CA LEU A 390 5.50 51.51 16.78
C LEU A 390 6.55 50.46 16.41
N CYS A 391 6.32 49.19 16.77
CA CYS A 391 7.21 48.09 16.40
C CYS A 391 7.34 47.95 14.88
N LEU A 392 6.22 47.96 14.14
CA LEU A 392 6.22 47.85 12.68
C LEU A 392 6.91 49.05 12.00
N VAL A 393 6.66 50.28 12.48
CA VAL A 393 7.33 51.49 11.98
C VAL A 393 8.83 51.46 12.27
N ALA A 394 9.24 51.02 13.46
CA ALA A 394 10.65 50.90 13.84
C ALA A 394 11.42 49.92 12.93
N HIS A 395 10.75 48.88 12.41
CA HIS A 395 11.33 47.92 11.46
C HIS A 395 11.17 48.35 9.99
N GLY A 396 10.67 49.56 9.73
CA GLY A 396 10.65 50.16 8.38
C GLY A 396 9.35 49.98 7.59
N ALA A 397 8.23 49.62 8.22
CA ALA A 397 6.92 49.60 7.56
C ALA A 397 6.58 50.98 7.01
N ARG A 398 6.17 51.07 5.73
CA ARG A 398 5.86 52.34 5.08
C ARG A 398 4.52 52.88 5.57
N ALA A 399 4.59 53.98 6.34
CA ALA A 399 3.42 54.76 6.77
C ALA A 399 2.69 55.51 5.63
N GLY A 400 3.19 55.42 4.39
CA GLY A 400 2.74 56.22 3.26
C GLY A 400 1.63 55.58 2.45
N LEU A 401 0.39 55.61 2.95
CA LEU A 401 -0.80 55.57 2.09
C LEU A 401 -1.66 56.79 2.41
N LYS A 402 -1.95 57.58 1.37
CA LYS A 402 -2.63 58.89 1.44
C LYS A 402 -3.92 58.80 2.28
N GLY A 403 -4.01 59.58 3.35
CA GLY A 403 -5.28 59.85 4.05
C GLY A 403 -5.45 59.29 5.47
N PHE A 404 -4.42 58.75 6.12
CA PHE A 404 -4.57 58.13 7.43
C PHE A 404 -4.53 59.11 8.61
N GLN A 405 -5.69 59.71 8.95
CA GLN A 405 -5.88 60.53 10.16
C GLN A 405 -5.54 59.77 11.47
N GLY A 406 -5.62 58.43 11.47
CA GLY A 406 -5.37 57.59 12.65
C GLY A 406 -3.90 57.50 13.10
N LEU A 407 -2.95 57.56 12.17
CA LEU A 407 -1.52 57.53 12.52
C LEU A 407 -1.07 58.86 13.14
N ASP A 408 -1.52 59.99 12.58
CA ASP A 408 -1.35 61.33 13.15
C ASP A 408 -2.01 61.44 14.54
N LEU A 409 -3.20 60.82 14.72
CA LEU A 409 -3.88 60.80 16.02
C LEU A 409 -3.13 59.96 17.07
N LEU A 410 -2.50 58.85 16.68
CA LEU A 410 -1.65 58.05 17.57
C LEU A 410 -0.32 58.73 17.87
N LEU A 411 0.32 59.32 16.86
CA LEU A 411 1.56 60.08 17.03
C LEU A 411 1.35 61.33 17.88
N SER A 412 0.19 62.01 17.76
CA SER A 412 -0.19 63.14 18.62
C SER A 412 -0.52 62.71 20.06
N LYS A 413 -1.23 61.58 20.27
CA LYS A 413 -1.43 61.00 21.61
C LYS A 413 -0.12 60.60 22.29
N LEU A 414 0.80 59.96 21.56
CA LEU A 414 2.14 59.61 22.05
C LEU A 414 3.07 60.83 22.18
N SER A 415 2.73 61.96 21.53
CA SER A 415 3.39 63.25 21.70
C SER A 415 2.94 63.98 22.97
N LEU A 416 1.79 63.63 23.58
CA LEU A 416 1.48 64.05 24.95
C LEU A 416 2.36 63.30 25.98
N ASP A 417 2.81 62.09 25.67
CA ASP A 417 3.80 61.32 26.45
C ASP A 417 5.27 61.75 26.18
N LYS A 418 5.50 62.95 25.62
CA LYS A 418 6.85 63.52 25.45
C LYS A 418 7.66 63.56 26.76
N ASN A 419 6.99 63.57 27.90
CA ASN A 419 7.64 63.56 29.22
C ASN A 419 8.12 62.16 29.67
N ILE A 420 7.59 61.06 29.12
CA ILE A 420 7.98 59.69 29.49
C ILE A 420 9.09 59.17 28.56
N ARG A 421 9.04 59.54 27.28
CA ARG A 421 10.00 59.08 26.24
C ARG A 421 11.42 59.63 26.36
N ALA A 422 11.66 60.68 27.13
CA ALA A 422 13.02 61.12 27.42
C ALA A 422 13.78 60.08 28.28
N ALA A 423 13.07 59.38 29.18
CA ALA A 423 13.65 58.35 30.04
C ALA A 423 13.90 57.03 29.28
N GLU A 424 12.96 56.62 28.41
CA GLU A 424 13.07 55.37 27.66
C GLU A 424 14.00 55.46 26.45
N ARG A 425 14.11 56.61 25.78
CA ARG A 425 15.10 56.84 24.70
C ARG A 425 16.54 56.75 25.22
N ALA A 426 16.81 57.18 26.45
CA ALA A 426 18.11 57.00 27.09
C ALA A 426 18.41 55.52 27.38
N SER A 427 17.40 54.75 27.79
CA SER A 427 17.53 53.31 28.03
C SER A 427 17.73 52.51 26.74
N LEU A 428 17.00 52.82 25.66
CA LEU A 428 17.09 52.14 24.36
C LEU A 428 18.34 52.53 23.56
N ALA A 429 18.85 53.77 23.70
CA ALA A 429 20.09 54.18 23.05
C ALA A 429 21.35 53.48 23.62
N SER A 430 21.25 52.89 24.82
CA SER A 430 22.33 52.11 25.44
C SER A 430 22.44 50.68 24.90
N SER A 431 21.39 50.14 24.26
CA SER A 431 21.32 48.76 23.78
C SER A 431 21.46 48.60 22.26
N LEU A 432 21.61 49.69 21.50
CA LEU A 432 21.70 49.69 20.03
C LEU A 432 23.14 49.85 19.52
N SER A 433 23.46 49.08 18.48
CA SER A 433 24.78 49.09 17.81
C SER A 433 25.05 50.43 17.09
N PRO A 434 26.32 50.81 16.84
CA PRO A 434 26.66 52.11 16.26
C PRO A 434 26.05 52.38 14.87
N PHE A 435 25.67 51.34 14.14
CA PHE A 435 25.13 51.44 12.78
C PHE A 435 23.67 51.95 12.75
N ASP A 436 22.88 51.65 13.79
CA ASP A 436 21.47 52.04 13.88
C ASP A 436 21.28 53.48 14.38
N LYS A 437 22.30 54.06 15.03
CA LYS A 437 22.25 55.42 15.60
C LYS A 437 22.06 56.51 14.55
N LYS A 438 22.53 56.31 13.31
CA LYS A 438 22.39 57.31 12.24
C LYS A 438 21.00 57.31 11.61
N ARG A 439 20.36 56.16 11.46
CA ARG A 439 19.03 56.04 10.83
C ARG A 439 17.88 56.49 11.73
N VAL A 440 18.04 56.36 13.06
CA VAL A 440 17.02 56.79 14.04
C VAL A 440 17.00 58.31 14.25
N ILE A 441 18.05 59.03 13.84
CA ILE A 441 18.13 60.50 13.97
C ILE A 441 17.62 61.21 12.71
N GLU A 442 17.62 60.54 11.55
CA GLU A 442 17.19 61.13 10.26
C GLU A 442 15.73 60.81 9.86
N ALA A 443 15.02 59.97 10.62
CA ALA A 443 13.58 59.70 10.49
C ALA A 443 12.79 60.39 11.60
#